data_AF-A0AAU6HK04-F1
#
_entry.id   AF-A0AAU6HK04-F1
#
_cell.length_a   1.000
_cell.length_b   1.000
_cell.length_c   1.000
_cell.angle_alpha   90.00
_cell.angle_beta   90.00
_cell.angle_gamma   90.00
#
_symmetry.space_group_name_H-M   'P 1'
#
loop_
_entity.id
_entity.type
_entity.pdbx_description
1 polymer ?
#
loop_
_entity_poly.entity_id
_entity_poly.type
_entity_poly.pdbx_seq_one_letter_code
_entity_poly.pdbx_strand_id
1 'polypeptide(L)'
;MAAPMVRTPHQATNDVRVRLDDALRRAGFDAAPSMVTRAEVEGVKVNRVRIPALSLTQAQWLARKLGGQVTRSDQPTASAVRKELDGALRAAGVIVQPSTVVVTTSSSRRENRLIPPSLSIGQVIRVAKILEAHQ
;
A
#
# COMPACT_ATOMS: atom_id res chain seq x y z
N MET A 1 5.39 4.63 39.55
CA MET A 1 4.93 5.56 38.50
C MET A 1 5.71 5.24 37.21
N ALA A 2 5.05 4.69 36.19
CA ALA A 2 5.70 4.46 34.91
C ALA A 2 5.74 5.79 34.14
N ALA A 3 6.93 6.23 33.73
CA ALA A 3 7.07 7.40 32.86
C ALA A 3 6.27 7.18 31.56
N PRO A 4 5.56 8.19 31.03
CA PRO A 4 4.92 8.06 29.74
C PRO A 4 6.03 7.80 28.71
N MET A 5 6.07 6.57 28.18
CA MET A 5 6.97 6.23 27.09
C MET A 5 6.53 7.03 25.86
N VAL A 6 7.20 8.16 25.63
CA VAL A 6 7.03 8.95 24.42
C VAL A 6 7.47 8.07 23.26
N ARG A 7 6.51 7.61 22.46
CA ARG A 7 6.79 6.77 21.28
C ARG A 7 7.74 7.51 20.37
N THR A 8 8.83 6.87 19.99
CA THR A 8 9.71 7.43 18.96
C THR A 8 8.97 7.47 17.62
N PRO A 9 9.29 8.42 16.71
CA PRO A 9 8.66 8.48 15.39
C PRO A 9 8.78 7.16 14.59
N HIS A 10 9.84 6.39 14.84
CA HIS A 10 10.03 5.07 14.25
C HIS A 10 9.05 4.02 14.82
N GLN A 11 8.87 3.98 16.15
CA GLN A 11 7.89 3.10 16.79
C GLN A 11 6.46 3.41 16.32
N ALA A 12 6.08 4.68 16.25
CA ALA A 12 4.77 5.08 15.75
C ALA A 12 4.53 4.64 14.28
N THR A 13 5.57 4.67 13.45
CA THR A 13 5.48 4.19 12.06
C THR A 13 5.35 2.67 12.00
N ASN A 14 6.06 1.93 12.87
CA ASN A 14 5.95 0.48 12.95
C ASN A 14 4.55 0.03 13.41
N ASP A 15 3.97 0.69 14.41
CA ASP A 15 2.60 0.38 14.88
C ASP A 15 1.58 0.52 13.73
N VAL A 16 1.69 1.62 12.97
CA VAL A 16 0.81 1.92 11.85
C VAL A 16 1.01 0.95 10.68
N ARG A 17 2.26 0.53 10.43
CA ARG A 17 2.58 -0.54 9.47
C ARG A 17 1.94 -1.87 9.88
N VAL A 18 2.06 -2.29 11.15
CA VAL A 18 1.46 -3.54 11.63
C VAL A 18 -0.06 -3.48 11.48
N ARG A 19 -0.68 -2.36 11.84
CA ARG A 19 -2.13 -2.17 11.64
C ARG A 19 -2.55 -2.30 10.18
N LEU A 20 -1.79 -1.74 9.24
CA LEU A 20 -2.06 -1.90 7.82
C LEU A 20 -1.95 -3.38 7.40
N ASP A 21 -0.87 -4.06 7.78
CA ASP A 21 -0.65 -5.47 7.44
C ASP A 21 -1.78 -6.35 8.03
N ASP A 22 -2.23 -6.07 9.25
CA ASP A 22 -3.36 -6.76 9.87
C ASP A 22 -4.69 -6.48 9.15
N ALA A 23 -4.95 -5.23 8.76
CA ALA A 23 -6.15 -4.88 8.00
C ALA A 23 -6.17 -5.58 6.62
N LEU A 24 -5.02 -5.65 5.95
CA LEU A 24 -4.84 -6.38 4.70
C LEU A 24 -5.10 -7.88 4.91
N ARG A 25 -4.47 -8.50 5.90
CA ARG A 25 -4.68 -9.93 6.21
C ARG A 25 -6.13 -10.27 6.54
N ARG A 26 -6.78 -9.46 7.39
CA ARG A 26 -8.20 -9.65 7.76
C ARG A 26 -9.12 -9.55 6.55
N ALA A 27 -8.77 -8.71 5.58
CA ALA A 27 -9.51 -8.59 4.35
C ALA A 27 -9.20 -9.74 3.35
N GLY A 28 -8.34 -10.70 3.70
CA GLY A 28 -7.99 -11.85 2.87
C GLY A 28 -6.84 -11.58 1.89
N PHE A 29 -6.07 -10.52 2.12
CA PHE A 29 -4.90 -10.20 1.31
C PHE A 29 -3.67 -10.95 1.80
N ASP A 30 -3.29 -12.00 1.07
CA ASP A 30 -2.04 -12.73 1.32
C ASP A 30 -0.90 -12.12 0.49
N ALA A 31 -0.10 -11.26 1.13
CA ALA A 31 1.08 -10.65 0.54
C ALA A 31 2.21 -10.53 1.58
N ALA A 32 3.42 -10.30 1.07
CA ALA A 32 4.57 -10.02 1.92
C ALA A 32 4.29 -8.82 2.86
N PRO A 33 4.86 -8.79 4.08
CA PRO A 33 4.64 -7.69 5.00
C PRO A 33 5.17 -6.36 4.44
N SER A 34 4.49 -5.27 4.77
CA SER A 34 4.94 -3.93 4.41
C SER A 34 6.26 -3.59 5.12
N MET A 35 7.06 -2.70 4.52
CA MET A 35 8.36 -2.29 5.06
C MET A 35 8.35 -0.80 5.44
N VAL A 36 9.00 -0.42 6.53
CA VAL A 36 9.28 0.99 6.83
C VAL A 36 10.52 1.43 6.08
N THR A 37 10.39 2.49 5.30
CA THR A 37 11.50 3.14 4.59
C THR A 37 11.73 4.54 5.15
N ARG A 38 12.98 5.02 5.10
CA ARG A 38 13.28 6.43 5.34
C ARG A 38 13.33 7.15 4.01
N ALA A 39 12.62 8.26 3.92
CA ALA A 39 12.70 9.19 2.80
C ALA A 39 13.17 10.55 3.34
N GLU A 40 13.76 11.36 2.48
CA GLU A 40 14.09 12.74 2.79
C GLU A 40 13.17 13.63 1.95
N VAL A 41 12.51 14.58 2.61
CA VAL A 41 11.63 15.56 1.97
C VAL A 41 12.11 16.93 2.43
N GLU A 42 12.61 17.75 1.51
CA GLU A 42 13.09 19.11 1.80
C GLU A 42 14.12 19.16 2.96
N GLY A 43 15.04 18.19 3.01
CA GLY A 43 16.05 18.09 4.07
C GLY A 43 15.58 17.42 5.37
N VAL A 44 14.31 17.04 5.46
CA VAL A 44 13.72 16.38 6.66
C VAL A 44 13.62 14.87 6.44
N LYS A 45 14.21 14.09 7.35
CA LYS A 45 14.09 12.62 7.36
C LYS A 45 12.70 12.22 7.85
N VAL A 46 11.90 11.64 6.97
CA VAL A 46 10.56 11.14 7.25
C VAL A 46 10.50 9.63 7.10
N ASN A 47 9.79 8.95 8.00
CA ASN A 47 9.51 7.53 7.83
C ASN A 47 8.26 7.36 6.96
N ARG A 48 8.33 6.41 6.02
CA ARG A 48 7.23 6.01 5.14
C ARG A 48 7.03 4.51 5.22
N VAL A 49 5.85 4.05 4.83
CA VAL A 49 5.52 2.63 4.72
C VAL A 49 5.38 2.28 3.26
N ARG A 50 6.15 1.27 2.82
CA ARG A 50 6.10 0.72 1.46
C ARG A 50 5.34 -0.60 1.49
N ILE A 51 4.25 -0.65 0.76
CA ILE A 51 3.51 -1.89 0.48
C ILE A 51 4.37 -2.75 -0.45
N PRO A 52 4.42 -4.09 -0.28
CA PRO A 52 5.15 -4.99 -1.18
C PRO A 52 4.73 -4.83 -2.65
N ALA A 53 5.55 -5.38 -3.55
CA ALA A 53 5.15 -5.54 -4.94
C ALA A 53 3.96 -6.49 -5.04
N LEU A 54 2.87 -6.01 -5.65
CA LEU A 54 1.60 -6.70 -5.80
C LEU A 54 1.49 -7.35 -7.17
N SER A 55 0.89 -8.52 -7.26
CA SER A 55 0.40 -9.03 -8.56
C SER A 55 -0.72 -8.15 -9.10
N LEU A 56 -1.05 -8.28 -10.39
CA LEU A 56 -2.16 -7.51 -10.98
C LEU A 56 -3.49 -7.79 -10.28
N THR A 57 -3.76 -9.06 -9.93
CA THR A 57 -4.97 -9.46 -9.20
C THR A 57 -5.02 -8.82 -7.82
N GLN A 58 -3.90 -8.82 -7.09
CA GLN A 58 -3.78 -8.17 -5.78
C GLN A 58 -4.01 -6.66 -5.87
N ALA A 59 -3.42 -6.00 -6.87
CA ALA A 59 -3.58 -4.56 -7.08
C ALA A 59 -5.03 -4.19 -7.45
N GLN A 60 -5.70 -4.97 -8.29
CA GLN A 60 -7.13 -4.78 -8.58
C GLN A 60 -8.00 -4.99 -7.36
N TRP A 61 -7.71 -6.04 -6.58
CA TRP A 61 -8.43 -6.30 -5.34
C TRP A 61 -8.32 -5.12 -4.36
N LEU A 62 -7.10 -4.58 -4.20
CA LEU A 62 -6.84 -3.43 -3.34
C LEU A 62 -7.56 -2.18 -3.87
N ALA A 63 -7.51 -1.94 -5.18
CA ALA A 63 -8.24 -0.84 -5.81
C ALA A 63 -9.75 -0.93 -5.55
N ARG A 64 -10.36 -2.13 -5.65
CA ARG A 64 -11.79 -2.34 -5.34
C ARG A 64 -12.11 -2.04 -3.88
N LYS A 65 -11.28 -2.50 -2.95
CA LYS A 65 -11.48 -2.28 -1.51
C LYS A 65 -11.28 -0.82 -1.10
N LEU A 66 -10.51 -0.05 -1.86
CA LEU A 66 -10.37 1.38 -1.68
C LEU A 66 -11.48 2.20 -2.37
N GLY A 67 -12.50 1.54 -2.91
CA GLY A 67 -13.62 2.20 -3.60
C GLY A 67 -13.29 2.67 -5.02
N GLY A 68 -12.18 2.21 -5.59
CA GLY A 68 -11.82 2.49 -6.98
C GLY A 68 -12.74 1.78 -7.97
N GLN A 69 -13.02 2.44 -9.09
CA GLN A 69 -13.67 1.80 -10.23
C GLN A 69 -12.68 0.83 -10.89
N VAL A 70 -12.96 -0.46 -10.78
CA VAL A 70 -12.16 -1.52 -11.41
C VAL A 70 -12.92 -2.10 -12.57
N THR A 71 -12.32 -2.00 -13.75
CA THR A 71 -12.86 -2.54 -14.99
C THR A 71 -12.76 -4.07 -14.91
N ARG A 72 -13.90 -4.77 -14.94
CA ARG A 72 -13.91 -6.23 -15.11
C ARG A 72 -13.55 -6.55 -16.56
N SER A 73 -12.26 -6.54 -16.86
CA SER A 73 -11.72 -7.08 -18.11
C SER A 73 -11.18 -8.48 -17.84
N ASP A 74 -11.42 -9.42 -18.76
CA ASP A 74 -10.86 -10.78 -18.69
C ASP A 74 -9.33 -10.79 -18.83
N GLN A 75 -8.73 -9.73 -19.38
CA GLN A 75 -7.28 -9.57 -19.50
C GLN A 75 -6.87 -8.12 -19.19
N PRO A 76 -6.84 -7.71 -17.91
CA PRO A 76 -6.44 -6.37 -17.54
C PRO A 76 -4.94 -6.19 -17.75
N THR A 77 -4.55 -5.17 -18.50
CA THR A 77 -3.14 -4.83 -18.70
C THR A 77 -2.55 -4.20 -17.43
N ALA A 78 -1.24 -4.36 -17.21
CA ALA A 78 -0.57 -3.79 -16.04
C ALA A 78 -0.74 -2.26 -15.93
N SER A 79 -0.84 -1.57 -17.07
CA SER A 79 -1.08 -0.12 -17.13
C SER A 79 -2.51 0.26 -16.74
N ALA A 80 -3.52 -0.57 -17.07
CA ALA A 80 -4.90 -0.37 -16.65
C ALA A 80 -5.03 -0.56 -15.12
N VAL A 81 -4.52 -1.68 -14.60
CA VAL A 81 -4.54 -1.95 -13.15
C VAL A 81 -3.79 -0.88 -12.36
N ARG A 82 -2.66 -0.37 -12.88
CA ARG A 82 -1.96 0.77 -12.29
C ARG A 82 -2.88 1.98 -12.12
N LYS A 83 -3.59 2.36 -13.20
CA LYS A 83 -4.48 3.53 -13.18
C LYS A 83 -5.63 3.35 -12.20
N GLU A 84 -6.18 2.15 -12.12
CA GLU A 84 -7.25 1.81 -11.17
C GLU A 84 -6.77 1.92 -9.72
N LEU A 85 -5.61 1.35 -9.41
CA LEU A 85 -5.00 1.43 -8.08
C LEU A 85 -4.63 2.87 -7.71
N ASP A 86 -3.96 3.60 -8.60
CA ASP A 86 -3.59 5.00 -8.35
C ASP A 86 -4.82 5.90 -8.20
N GLY A 87 -5.88 5.64 -8.97
CA GLY A 87 -7.17 6.30 -8.85
C GLY A 87 -7.84 6.03 -7.52
N ALA A 88 -7.86 4.77 -7.07
CA ALA A 88 -8.41 4.37 -5.78
C ALA A 88 -7.63 4.97 -4.60
N LEU A 89 -6.30 4.99 -4.69
CA LEU A 89 -5.44 5.64 -3.71
C LEU A 89 -5.72 7.15 -3.64
N ARG A 90 -5.86 7.83 -4.78
CA ARG A 90 -6.25 9.25 -4.79
C ARG A 90 -7.64 9.47 -4.21
N ALA A 91 -8.61 8.63 -4.53
CA ALA A 91 -9.96 8.70 -3.96
C ALA A 91 -9.94 8.51 -2.43
N ALA A 92 -9.05 7.65 -1.92
CA ALA A 92 -8.77 7.49 -0.50
C ALA A 92 -7.99 8.68 0.13
N GLY A 93 -7.70 9.74 -0.64
CA GLY A 93 -6.95 10.91 -0.20
C GLY A 93 -5.43 10.67 -0.10
N VAL A 94 -4.93 9.62 -0.74
CA VAL A 94 -3.51 9.29 -0.81
C VAL A 94 -2.92 9.92 -2.06
N ILE A 95 -2.41 11.15 -1.93
CA ILE A 95 -1.71 11.87 -3.00
C ILE A 95 -0.22 11.54 -2.91
N VAL A 96 0.27 10.80 -3.90
CA VAL A 96 1.62 10.22 -3.93
C VAL A 96 2.07 10.04 -5.38
N GLN A 97 3.35 9.73 -5.56
CA GLN A 97 3.88 9.30 -6.87
C GLN A 97 3.08 8.09 -7.40
N PRO A 98 2.95 7.96 -8.73
CA PRO A 98 2.23 6.84 -9.33
C PRO A 98 2.87 5.50 -9.00
N SER A 99 2.06 4.44 -8.95
CA SER A 99 2.56 3.07 -8.74
C SER A 99 3.47 2.67 -9.91
N THR A 100 4.55 1.93 -9.62
CA THR A 100 5.52 1.51 -10.63
C THR A 100 5.19 0.11 -11.12
N VAL A 101 5.08 -0.10 -12.43
CA VAL A 101 4.98 -1.44 -13.02
C VAL A 101 6.39 -2.01 -13.14
N VAL A 102 6.62 -3.18 -12.57
CA VAL A 102 7.87 -3.93 -12.72
C VAL A 102 7.57 -5.32 -13.27
N VAL A 103 8.45 -5.83 -14.13
CA VAL A 103 8.40 -7.22 -14.57
C VAL A 103 9.30 -8.02 -13.67
N THR A 104 8.73 -8.90 -12.85
CA THR A 104 9.52 -9.85 -12.06
C THR A 104 9.61 -11.17 -12.80
N THR A 105 10.82 -11.66 -12.98
CA THR A 105 11.09 -12.99 -13.54
C THR A 105 11.33 -13.95 -12.39
N SER A 106 10.41 -14.88 -12.15
CA SER A 106 10.63 -15.98 -11.19
C SER A 106 10.56 -17.30 -11.96
N SER A 107 11.61 -18.12 -11.87
CA SER A 107 11.63 -19.50 -12.37
C SER A 107 10.96 -19.67 -13.74
N SER A 108 11.49 -18.99 -14.76
CA SER A 108 11.04 -19.04 -16.17
C SER A 108 9.68 -18.40 -16.48
N ARG A 109 8.99 -17.76 -15.53
CA ARG A 109 7.75 -17.01 -15.76
C ARG A 109 7.96 -15.52 -15.54
N ARG A 110 7.62 -14.70 -16.55
CA ARG A 110 7.54 -13.24 -16.43
C ARG A 110 6.17 -12.89 -15.84
N GLU A 111 6.17 -12.22 -14.69
CA GLU A 111 4.95 -11.72 -14.05
C GLU A 111 5.03 -10.20 -13.93
N ASN A 112 3.97 -9.51 -14.35
CA ASN A 112 3.83 -8.09 -14.11
C ASN A 112 3.42 -7.86 -12.67
N ARG A 113 4.23 -7.09 -11.93
CA ARG A 113 3.92 -6.64 -10.59
C ARG A 113 3.82 -5.12 -10.53
N LEU A 114 3.00 -4.65 -9.60
CA LEU A 114 2.81 -3.26 -9.30
C LEU A 114 3.41 -2.96 -7.93
N ILE A 115 4.33 -2.02 -7.88
CA ILE A 115 4.88 -1.51 -6.64
C ILE A 115 4.09 -0.26 -6.28
N PRO A 116 3.26 -0.31 -5.21
CA PRO A 116 2.57 0.88 -4.77
C PRO A 116 3.56 1.93 -4.23
N PRO A 117 3.17 3.20 -4.24
CA PRO A 117 3.97 4.27 -3.68
C PRO A 117 4.22 4.10 -2.17
N SER A 118 5.34 4.68 -1.70
CA SER A 118 5.63 4.74 -0.26
C SER A 118 4.75 5.80 0.40
N LEU A 119 3.96 5.37 1.37
CA LEU A 119 2.92 6.15 2.04
C LEU A 119 3.45 6.80 3.32
N SER A 120 2.98 8.01 3.62
CA SER A 120 3.21 8.62 4.93
C SER A 120 2.34 7.96 6.01
N ILE A 121 2.68 8.14 7.28
CA ILE A 121 1.91 7.60 8.42
C ILE A 121 0.42 7.95 8.31
N GLY A 122 0.09 9.22 8.03
CA GLY A 122 -1.30 9.66 7.89
C GLY A 122 -2.04 8.99 6.73
N GLN A 123 -1.36 8.73 5.62
CA GLN A 123 -1.92 8.02 4.48
C GLN A 123 -2.17 6.55 4.80
N VAL A 124 -1.24 5.89 5.49
CA VAL A 124 -1.39 4.50 5.93
C VAL A 124 -2.58 4.34 6.87
N ILE A 125 -2.74 5.26 7.84
CA ILE A 125 -3.89 5.24 8.75
C ILE A 125 -5.21 5.37 7.98
N ARG A 126 -5.28 6.22 6.95
CA ARG A 126 -6.49 6.35 6.12
C ARG A 126 -6.79 5.05 5.37
N VAL A 127 -5.78 4.48 4.71
CA VAL A 127 -5.93 3.20 3.99
C VAL A 127 -6.38 2.10 4.93
N ALA A 128 -5.75 1.94 6.09
CA ALA A 128 -6.13 0.95 7.09
C ALA A 128 -7.59 1.14 7.56
N LYS A 129 -8.01 2.38 7.85
CA LYS A 129 -9.40 2.67 8.23
C LYS A 129 -10.41 2.30 7.15
N ILE A 130 -10.11 2.58 5.87
CA ILE A 130 -10.99 2.21 4.76
C ILE A 130 -11.11 0.68 4.66
N LEU A 131 -9.99 -0.04 4.77
CA LEU A 131 -9.96 -1.50 4.74
C LEU A 131 -10.73 -2.12 5.93
N GLU A 132 -10.62 -1.52 7.11
CA GLU A 132 -11.38 -1.92 8.31
C GLU A 132 -12.88 -1.67 8.16
N ALA A 133 -13.30 -0.60 7.47
CA ALA A 133 -14.72 -0.29 7.24
C ALA A 133 -15.40 -1.21 6.21
N HIS A 134 -14.62 -1.97 5.44
CA HIS A 134 -15.10 -2.93 4.44
C HIS A 134 -14.98 -4.41 4.90
N GLN A 135 -14.89 -4.63 6.21
CA GLN A 135 -15.05 -5.93 6.90
C GLN A 135 -16.53 -6.16 7.22
#